data_AF-A0ABD3B0A9-F1
#
_entry.id   AF-A0ABD3B0A9-F1
#
_cell.length_a   1.000
_cell.length_b   1.000
_cell.length_c   1.000
_cell.angle_alpha   90.00
_cell.angle_beta   90.00
_cell.angle_gamma   90.00
#
_symmetry.space_group_name_H-M   'P 1'
#
loop_
_entity.id
_entity.type
_entity.pdbx_description
1 polymer ?
#
loop_
_entity_poly.entity_id
_entity_poly.type
_entity_poly.pdbx_seq_one_letter_code
_entity_poly.pdbx_strand_id
1 'polypeptide(L)'
;MMIESLPVGFYFRPSGEQLINLLSLKVTNQKLPHNIVVEKTLYGNDAEPWKVFNEDDNWQIFDESGRDDAKRMVYVFTKLSRISASKIARTAGFGTWEG
;
A
#
# COMPACT_ATOMS: atom_id res chain seq x y z
N MET A 1 -14.94 -0.87 -14.83
CA MET A 1 -13.91 -1.93 -14.71
C MET A 1 -14.38 -2.86 -13.61
N MET A 2 -14.67 -4.13 -13.91
CA MET A 2 -15.25 -5.07 -12.94
C MET A 2 -14.21 -5.46 -11.90
N ILE A 3 -14.52 -5.17 -10.64
CA ILE A 3 -13.95 -5.86 -9.49
C ILE A 3 -14.29 -7.33 -9.75
N GLU A 4 -13.30 -8.18 -10.06
CA GLU A 4 -13.52 -9.63 -9.97
C GLU A 4 -14.14 -9.88 -8.60
N SER A 5 -15.34 -10.49 -8.59
CA SER A 5 -16.18 -10.59 -7.41
C SER A 5 -15.48 -11.43 -6.34
N LEU A 6 -14.67 -10.78 -5.51
CA LEU A 6 -14.08 -11.41 -4.35
C LEU A 6 -15.23 -11.92 -3.47
N PRO A 7 -15.20 -13.19 -3.05
CA PRO A 7 -16.23 -13.72 -2.16
C PRO A 7 -16.38 -12.85 -0.91
N VAL A 8 -17.61 -12.72 -0.42
CA VAL A 8 -17.87 -12.06 0.86
C VAL A 8 -17.03 -12.73 1.94
N GLY A 9 -16.26 -11.93 2.69
CA GLY A 9 -15.35 -12.42 3.73
C GLY A 9 -13.93 -12.76 3.25
N PHE A 10 -13.59 -12.54 1.99
CA PHE A 10 -12.21 -12.56 1.54
C PHE A 10 -11.45 -11.35 2.09
N TYR A 11 -10.32 -11.60 2.73
CA TYR A 11 -9.40 -10.55 3.21
C TYR A 11 -8.05 -10.70 2.53
N PHE A 12 -7.51 -9.61 2.03
CA PHE A 12 -6.16 -9.57 1.50
C PHE A 12 -5.16 -9.46 2.66
N ARG A 13 -4.72 -10.62 3.17
CA ARG A 13 -3.74 -10.74 4.27
C ARG A 13 -2.49 -11.49 3.80
N PRO A 14 -1.68 -10.88 2.91
CA PRO A 14 -0.49 -11.55 2.38
C PRO A 14 0.58 -11.73 3.46
N SER A 15 1.29 -12.86 3.41
CA SER A 15 2.54 -13.04 4.15
C SER A 15 3.65 -12.14 3.58
N GLY A 16 4.75 -11.99 4.33
CA GLY A 16 5.93 -11.26 3.85
C GLY A 16 6.49 -11.82 2.53
N GLU A 17 6.51 -13.15 2.38
CA GLU A 17 6.92 -13.82 1.13
C GLU A 17 5.96 -13.51 -0.03
N GLN A 18 4.65 -13.55 0.23
CA GLN A 18 3.64 -13.20 -0.77
C GLN A 18 3.76 -11.74 -1.23
N LEU A 19 4.09 -10.82 -0.33
CA LEU A 19 4.38 -9.42 -0.67
C LEU A 19 5.60 -9.29 -1.58
N ILE A 20 6.69 -10.02 -1.29
CA ILE A 20 7.90 -10.03 -2.13
C ILE A 20 7.59 -10.59 -3.52
N ASN A 21 6.82 -11.68 -3.59
CA ASN A 21 6.39 -12.26 -4.86
C ASN A 21 5.53 -11.29 -5.68
N LEU A 22 4.59 -10.57 -5.04
CA LEU A 22 3.80 -9.52 -5.70
C LEU A 22 4.67 -8.38 -6.24
N LEU A 23 5.68 -7.94 -5.48
CA LEU A 23 6.64 -6.94 -5.95
C LEU A 23 7.43 -7.45 -7.17
N SER A 24 7.89 -8.71 -7.14
CA SER A 24 8.60 -9.35 -8.25
C SER A 24 7.75 -9.38 -9.53
N LEU A 25 6.48 -9.77 -9.42
CA LEU A 25 5.53 -9.75 -10.54
C LEU A 25 5.35 -8.34 -11.11
N LYS A 26 5.16 -7.32 -10.25
CA LYS A 26 5.03 -5.92 -10.66
C LYS A 26 6.27 -5.41 -11.39
N VAL A 27 7.48 -5.69 -10.88
CA VAL A 27 8.75 -5.23 -11.49
C VAL A 27 9.04 -5.92 -12.82
N THR A 28 8.63 -7.18 -12.96
CA THR A 28 8.81 -7.96 -14.20
C THR A 28 7.69 -7.75 -15.23
N ASN A 29 6.76 -6.81 -14.97
CA ASN A 29 5.57 -6.56 -15.80
C ASN A 29 4.72 -7.81 -16.07
N GLN A 30 4.70 -8.76 -15.12
CA GLN A 30 3.83 -9.91 -15.18
C GLN A 30 2.43 -9.55 -14.70
N LYS A 31 1.42 -10.31 -15.15
CA LYS A 31 0.03 -10.12 -14.72
C LYS A 31 -0.09 -10.38 -13.23
N LEU A 32 -0.58 -9.40 -12.48
CA LEU A 32 -0.91 -9.58 -11.06
C LEU A 32 -2.16 -10.46 -10.92
N PRO A 33 -2.21 -11.33 -9.89
CA PRO A 33 -3.36 -12.21 -9.66
C PRO A 33 -4.64 -11.42 -9.39
N HIS A 34 -4.53 -10.27 -8.70
CA HIS A 34 -5.65 -9.36 -8.45
C HIS A 34 -5.19 -7.89 -8.47
N ASN A 35 -6.09 -6.98 -8.85
CA ASN A 35 -5.84 -5.53 -8.86
C ASN A 35 -6.06 -4.86 -7.49
N ILE A 36 -5.80 -5.58 -6.39
CA ILE A 36 -6.05 -5.10 -5.02
C ILE A 36 -5.02 -4.04 -4.62
N VAL A 37 -3.77 -4.21 -5.04
CA VAL A 37 -2.65 -3.30 -4.73
C VAL A 37 -2.49 -2.27 -5.85
N VAL A 38 -2.87 -1.02 -5.56
CA VAL A 38 -2.79 0.10 -6.52
C VAL A 38 -1.45 0.84 -6.42
N GLU A 39 -1.11 1.61 -7.45
CA GLU A 39 0.09 2.43 -7.45
C GLU A 39 -0.19 3.82 -6.86
N LYS A 40 0.61 4.26 -5.88
CA LYS A 40 0.52 5.56 -5.22
C LYS A 40 1.89 6.20 -5.02
N THR A 41 1.96 7.52 -5.15
CA THR A 41 3.17 8.29 -4.85
C THR A 41 3.21 8.60 -3.36
N LEU A 42 3.94 7.79 -2.60
CA LEU A 42 4.07 7.97 -1.13
C LEU A 42 5.08 9.04 -0.70
N TYR A 43 5.91 9.53 -1.62
CA TYR A 43 7.04 10.41 -1.30
C TYR A 43 7.04 11.66 -2.18
N GLY A 44 7.40 12.80 -1.58
CA GLY A 44 7.49 14.09 -2.25
C GLY A 44 6.72 15.19 -1.53
N ASN A 45 6.78 16.41 -2.04
CA ASN A 45 6.21 17.60 -1.41
C ASN A 45 4.67 17.64 -1.45
N ASP A 46 4.03 16.84 -2.29
CA ASP A 46 2.56 16.74 -2.41
C ASP A 46 2.04 15.36 -1.99
N ALA A 47 2.84 14.62 -1.22
CA ALA A 47 2.55 13.25 -0.80
C ALA A 47 2.13 13.16 0.67
N GLU A 48 1.38 14.16 1.18
CA GLU A 48 0.83 14.08 2.53
C GLU A 48 -0.08 12.85 2.68
N PRO A 49 -0.02 12.10 3.79
CA PRO A 49 -0.78 10.85 3.95
C PRO A 49 -2.28 11.00 3.67
N TRP A 50 -2.89 12.10 4.12
CA TRP A 50 -4.33 12.39 3.91
C TRP A 50 -4.69 12.82 2.49
N LYS A 51 -3.72 13.17 1.64
CA LYS A 51 -3.95 13.38 0.20
C LYS A 51 -3.71 12.10 -0.59
N VAL A 52 -2.75 11.28 -0.15
CA VAL A 52 -2.40 10.03 -0.82
C VAL A 52 -3.46 8.96 -0.59
N PHE A 53 -3.97 8.85 0.64
CA PHE A 53 -4.97 7.87 1.03
C PHE A 53 -6.36 8.50 1.15
N ASN A 54 -7.38 7.81 0.66
CA ASN A 54 -8.78 8.24 0.73
C ASN A 54 -9.68 7.09 1.21
N GLU A 55 -10.95 7.38 1.47
CA GLU A 55 -11.91 6.39 1.99
C GLU A 55 -12.23 5.27 0.98
N ASP A 56 -12.11 5.55 -0.32
CA ASP A 56 -12.40 4.63 -1.42
C ASP A 56 -11.24 3.66 -1.71
N ASP A 57 -10.10 3.79 -1.01
CA ASP A 57 -9.01 2.84 -1.12
C ASP A 57 -9.41 1.43 -0.65
N ASN A 58 -8.68 0.42 -1.11
CA ASN A 58 -8.91 -0.99 -0.77
C ASN A 58 -8.49 -1.34 0.67
N TRP A 59 -9.06 -0.62 1.65
CA TRP A 59 -8.80 -0.80 3.08
C TRP A 59 -9.18 -2.21 3.53
N GLN A 60 -8.21 -2.89 4.12
CA GLN A 60 -8.36 -4.17 4.78
C GLN A 60 -8.57 -3.93 6.26
N ILE A 61 -9.60 -4.55 6.85
CA ILE A 61 -9.85 -4.49 8.29
C ILE A 61 -9.08 -5.65 8.95
N PHE A 62 -8.18 -5.28 9.84
CA PHE A 62 -7.45 -6.18 10.72
C PHE A 62 -8.01 -6.00 12.13
N ASP A 63 -8.92 -6.90 12.50
CA ASP A 63 -9.33 -7.11 13.88
C ASP A 63 -8.80 -8.46 14.33
N GLU A 64 -7.93 -8.45 15.34
CA GLU A 64 -7.48 -9.64 16.06
C GLU A 64 -8.07 -9.71 17.48
N SER A 65 -8.80 -8.67 17.91
CA SER A 65 -9.14 -8.44 19.32
C SER A 65 -10.64 -8.40 19.64
N GLY A 66 -11.52 -8.22 18.64
CA GLY A 66 -12.96 -8.04 18.87
C GLY A 66 -13.29 -6.74 19.61
N ARG A 67 -12.42 -5.74 19.53
CA ARG A 67 -12.54 -4.44 20.21
C ARG A 67 -12.77 -3.32 19.18
N ASP A 68 -13.34 -2.20 19.63
CA ASP A 68 -13.67 -1.01 18.81
C ASP A 68 -12.43 -0.31 18.16
N ASP A 69 -11.22 -0.85 18.32
CA ASP A 69 -9.96 -0.30 17.81
C ASP A 69 -9.42 -1.03 16.56
N ALA A 70 -10.32 -1.63 15.77
CA ALA A 70 -9.98 -2.35 14.54
C ALA A 70 -9.04 -1.52 13.64
N LYS A 71 -7.86 -2.08 13.35
CA LYS A 71 -6.86 -1.41 12.52
C LYS A 71 -7.25 -1.55 11.06
N ARG A 72 -7.16 -0.45 10.31
CA ARG A 72 -7.29 -0.48 8.85
C ARG A 72 -5.91 -0.46 8.22
N MET A 73 -5.70 -1.29 7.22
CA MET A 73 -4.44 -1.39 6.50
C MET A 73 -4.70 -1.32 4.99
N VAL A 74 -3.81 -0.69 4.25
CA VAL A 74 -3.84 -0.67 2.79
C VAL A 74 -2.44 -1.00 2.27
N TYR A 75 -2.38 -1.74 1.16
CA TYR A 75 -1.13 -2.07 0.48
C TYR A 75 -1.08 -1.30 -0.84
N VAL A 76 0.05 -0.66 -1.12
CA VAL A 76 0.26 0.12 -2.34
C VAL A 76 1.64 -0.15 -2.94
N PHE A 77 1.74 -0.08 -4.26
CA PHE A 77 3.03 0.06 -4.93
C PHE A 77 3.43 1.53 -4.94
N THR A 78 4.71 1.80 -4.63
CA THR A 78 5.27 3.15 -4.75
C THR A 78 6.62 3.07 -5.44
N LYS A 79 7.01 4.15 -6.10
CA LYS A 79 8.34 4.28 -6.69
C LYS A 79 9.30 4.81 -5.63
N LEU A 80 10.34 4.04 -5.35
CA LEU A 80 11.47 4.51 -4.56
C LEU A 80 12.40 5.34 -5.45
N SER A 81 12.59 6.62 -5.13
CA SER A 81 13.67 7.41 -5.72
C SER A 81 15.00 7.02 -5.08
N ARG A 82 16.09 7.06 -5.86
CA ARG A 82 17.44 6.80 -5.32
C ARG A 82 17.72 7.71 -4.12
N ILE A 83 18.01 7.09 -2.99
CA ILE A 83 18.56 7.74 -1.80
C ILE A 83 19.98 8.17 -2.17
N SER A 84 20.23 9.46 -2.33
CA SER A 84 21.59 10.00 -2.28
C SER A 84 22.00 10.13 -0.81
N ALA A 85 23.30 10.19 -0.52
CA ALA A 85 23.81 10.43 0.84
C ALA A 85 23.20 11.69 1.52
N SER A 86 22.65 12.62 0.72
CA SER A 86 21.96 13.84 1.15
C SER A 86 20.42 13.76 1.23
N LYS A 87 19.79 12.66 0.79
CA LYS A 87 18.32 12.48 0.77
C LYS A 87 17.89 11.21 1.49
N ILE A 88 18.23 11.14 2.78
CA ILE A 88 17.81 10.05 3.68
C ILE A 88 16.32 10.21 4.07
N ALA A 89 15.81 11.44 4.07
CA ALA A 89 14.43 11.72 4.46
C ALA A 89 13.43 11.29 3.38
N ARG A 90 12.54 10.36 3.73
CA ARG A 90 11.37 10.00 2.93
C ARG A 90 10.27 11.03 3.16
N THR A 91 10.40 12.20 2.54
CA THR A 91 9.44 13.31 2.66
C THR A 91 8.03 12.91 2.25
N ALA A 92 7.04 13.34 3.03
CA ALA A 92 5.60 13.14 2.84
C ALA A 92 4.89 14.48 3.03
N GLY A 93 4.94 15.31 1.99
CA GLY A 93 4.57 16.72 2.01
C GLY A 93 5.38 17.52 3.01
N PHE A 94 4.72 18.09 4.01
CA PHE A 94 5.37 18.90 5.05
C PHE A 94 6.08 18.07 6.13
N GLY A 95 5.97 16.75 6.10
CA GLY A 95 6.58 15.83 7.07
C GLY A 95 7.52 14.80 6.44
N THR A 96 7.90 13.80 7.24
CA THR A 96 8.73 12.66 6.82
C THR A 96 8.17 11.36 7.37
N TRP A 97 8.23 10.29 6.57
CA TRP A 97 8.07 8.94 7.09
C TRP A 97 9.33 8.54 7.87
N GLU A 98 9.20 8.34 9.18
CA GLU A 98 10.24 7.72 10.01
C GLU A 98 10.12 6.19 9.93
N GLY A 99 11.26 5.50 9.93
CA GLY A 99 11.35 4.05 9.75
C GLY A 99 12.23 3.38 10.78
#